data_AF-A0A2G9GUC4-F1
#
_entry.id   AF-A0A2G9GUC4-F1
#
_cell.length_a   1.000
_cell.length_b   1.000
_cell.length_c   1.000
_cell.angle_alpha   90.00
_cell.angle_beta   90.00
_cell.angle_gamma   90.00
#
_symmetry.space_group_name_H-M   'P 1'
#
loop_
_entity.id
_entity.type
_entity.pdbx_description
1 polymer ?
#
loop_
_entity_poly.entity_id
_entity_poly.type
_entity_poly.pdbx_seq_one_letter_code
_entity_poly.pdbx_strand_id
1 'polypeptide(L)'
;MAASSASCAVIRASFSTSSAKLRPSTTASLASKQLSLSSFKQPFTSQPLKVSTATSAGTGAGKRSFSCRSQSDPSDSRSSKVQELYVYEINERDRGSPAYLRLSQKTVNSLGDLVPFSNKVYTGDLKKRAGITAGICILIKNEPEKQGDRYEAIYSFHFGDYGQIAVQGAYLTYEDTYLAVTGGSGIFEGVYGQVKLHQIIFPFKLFYTFYLKGIPDLPAELVVEPVAPSTEVEPTAEAKACEPGATLPNFSN
;
A
#
# COMPACT_ATOMS: atom_id res chain seq x y z
N MET A 1 -35.40 -52.50 -30.62
CA MET A 1 -34.97 -53.60 -29.73
C MET A 1 -34.54 -52.97 -28.40
N ALA A 2 -35.27 -53.30 -27.33
CA ALA A 2 -35.07 -53.02 -25.89
C ALA A 2 -34.93 -51.56 -25.40
N ALA A 3 -35.32 -51.18 -24.18
CA ALA A 3 -36.50 -51.40 -23.36
C ALA A 3 -36.29 -50.59 -22.05
N SER A 4 -37.40 -50.08 -21.54
CA SER A 4 -37.70 -49.86 -20.12
C SER A 4 -37.27 -48.59 -19.38
N SER A 5 -38.23 -48.21 -18.54
CA SER A 5 -38.43 -47.06 -17.67
C SER A 5 -37.62 -47.14 -16.37
N ALA A 6 -37.28 -45.98 -15.81
CA ALA A 6 -37.09 -45.82 -14.37
C ALA A 6 -37.44 -44.39 -13.92
N SER A 7 -38.55 -44.27 -13.21
CA SER A 7 -38.94 -43.11 -12.42
C SER A 7 -38.09 -43.03 -11.15
N CYS A 8 -37.53 -41.88 -10.80
CA CYS A 8 -36.92 -41.64 -9.49
C CYS A 8 -37.70 -40.58 -8.72
N ALA A 9 -38.11 -40.98 -7.51
CA ALA A 9 -38.93 -40.25 -6.57
C ALA A 9 -38.16 -39.12 -5.86
N VAL A 10 -38.85 -38.02 -5.62
CA VAL A 10 -38.39 -36.86 -4.86
C VAL A 10 -38.48 -37.16 -3.37
N ILE A 11 -37.34 -37.24 -2.69
CA ILE A 11 -37.26 -37.35 -1.23
C ILE A 11 -37.24 -35.92 -0.65
N ARG A 12 -38.35 -35.52 -0.01
CA ARG A 12 -38.40 -34.36 0.89
C ARG A 12 -37.82 -34.78 2.24
N ALA A 13 -36.63 -34.28 2.57
CA ALA A 13 -36.07 -34.39 3.91
C ALA A 13 -36.42 -33.15 4.73
N SER A 14 -37.21 -33.35 5.78
CA SER A 14 -37.58 -32.35 6.79
C SER A 14 -36.45 -32.24 7.81
N PHE A 15 -35.72 -31.12 7.82
CA PHE A 15 -34.77 -30.84 8.90
C PHE A 15 -35.46 -30.07 10.02
N SER A 16 -35.64 -30.77 11.14
CA SER A 16 -36.14 -30.23 12.40
C SER A 16 -35.06 -29.36 13.04
N THR A 17 -35.33 -28.07 13.19
CA THR A 17 -34.48 -27.11 13.92
C THR A 17 -34.70 -27.27 15.42
N SER A 18 -33.72 -27.85 16.12
CA SER A 18 -33.67 -27.85 17.58
C SER A 18 -33.14 -26.51 18.09
N SER A 19 -34.05 -25.67 18.60
CA SER A 19 -33.72 -24.43 19.30
C SER A 19 -33.09 -24.74 20.67
N ALA A 20 -31.77 -24.64 20.76
CA ALA A 20 -31.07 -24.65 22.04
C ALA A 20 -31.36 -23.35 22.81
N LYS A 21 -32.21 -23.44 23.84
CA LYS A 21 -32.45 -22.36 24.81
C LYS A 21 -31.19 -22.15 25.66
N LEU A 22 -30.46 -21.06 25.42
CA LEU A 22 -29.45 -20.56 26.34
C LEU A 22 -30.12 -19.71 27.44
N ARG A 23 -29.77 -20.04 28.67
CA ARG A 23 -30.28 -19.46 29.93
C ARG A 23 -29.66 -18.06 30.13
N PRO A 24 -30.40 -17.05 30.62
CA PRO A 24 -29.84 -15.71 30.82
C PRO A 24 -28.92 -15.72 32.04
N SER A 25 -27.63 -15.49 31.80
CA SER A 25 -26.66 -15.23 32.85
C SER A 25 -26.80 -13.79 33.36
N THR A 26 -26.95 -13.70 34.67
CA THR A 26 -26.99 -12.50 35.50
C THR A 26 -26.02 -11.40 35.07
N THR A 27 -26.57 -10.19 34.94
CA THR A 27 -25.88 -8.91 34.79
C THR A 27 -24.99 -8.64 36.00
N ALA A 28 -23.68 -8.84 35.85
CA ALA A 28 -22.69 -8.23 36.71
C ALA A 28 -22.48 -6.78 36.26
N SER A 29 -23.04 -5.85 37.03
CA SER A 29 -22.77 -4.41 36.92
C SER A 29 -21.28 -4.14 37.16
N LEU A 30 -20.49 -4.02 36.09
CA LEU A 30 -19.19 -3.37 36.18
C LEU A 30 -19.42 -1.87 36.36
N ALA A 31 -19.18 -1.39 37.57
CA ALA A 31 -19.10 0.03 37.87
C ALA A 31 -18.08 0.71 36.95
N SER A 32 -18.54 1.66 36.15
CA SER A 32 -17.70 2.61 35.43
C SER A 32 -16.96 3.47 36.45
N LYS A 33 -15.72 3.09 36.77
CA LYS A 33 -14.80 4.01 37.43
C LYS A 33 -14.48 5.13 36.44
N GLN A 34 -15.19 6.25 36.58
CA GLN A 34 -14.77 7.53 36.00
C GLN A 34 -13.35 7.82 36.48
N LEU A 35 -12.38 7.69 35.57
CA LEU A 35 -11.09 8.32 35.72
C LEU A 35 -11.33 9.82 35.56
N SER A 36 -11.35 10.53 36.69
CA SER A 36 -11.27 11.99 36.67
C SER A 36 -9.88 12.36 36.14
N LEU A 37 -9.81 12.90 34.92
CA LEU A 37 -8.64 13.65 34.51
C LEU A 37 -8.63 14.93 35.35
N SER A 38 -7.84 14.90 36.42
CA SER A 38 -7.47 16.13 37.11
C SER A 38 -6.76 17.04 36.11
N SER A 39 -7.26 18.27 36.04
CA SER A 39 -6.73 19.34 35.21
C SER A 39 -5.25 19.55 35.54
N PHE A 40 -4.36 19.16 34.63
CA PHE A 40 -2.95 19.54 34.67
C PHE A 40 -2.87 21.05 34.45
N LYS A 41 -2.82 21.81 35.54
CA LYS A 41 -2.42 23.22 35.50
C LYS A 41 -0.93 23.27 35.17
N GLN A 42 -0.60 23.50 33.91
CA GLN A 42 0.75 23.93 33.55
C GLN A 42 0.98 25.34 34.08
N PRO A 43 2.05 25.61 34.85
CA PRO A 43 2.54 26.97 34.98
C PRO A 43 3.39 27.26 33.73
N PHE A 44 2.78 27.92 32.73
CA PHE A 44 3.55 28.65 31.74
C PHE A 44 4.31 29.77 32.46
N THR A 45 5.56 29.49 32.80
CA THR A 45 6.51 30.50 33.24
C THR A 45 7.29 30.95 32.01
N SER A 46 6.90 32.10 31.47
CA SER A 46 7.65 32.82 30.45
C SER A 46 8.89 33.45 31.08
N GLN A 47 10.00 32.72 31.09
CA GLN A 47 11.30 33.33 31.35
C GLN A 47 11.94 33.77 30.03
N PRO A 48 12.25 35.07 29.83
CA PRO A 48 13.07 35.48 28.70
C PRO A 48 14.51 34.99 28.91
N LEU A 49 15.03 34.27 27.92
CA LEU A 49 16.42 33.84 27.88
C LEU A 49 17.32 35.10 27.80
N LYS A 50 17.96 35.47 28.91
CA LYS A 50 19.00 36.51 28.92
C LYS A 50 20.24 35.96 28.22
N VAL A 51 20.52 36.46 27.02
CA VAL A 51 21.81 36.28 26.35
C VAL A 51 22.81 37.20 27.04
N SER A 52 23.66 36.63 27.89
CA SER A 52 24.79 37.33 28.51
C SER A 52 25.97 37.30 27.56
N THR A 53 26.38 38.46 27.04
CA THR A 53 27.64 38.62 26.31
C THR A 53 28.79 38.60 27.32
N ALA A 54 29.47 37.46 27.44
CA ALA A 54 30.73 37.38 28.18
C ALA A 54 31.88 37.69 27.22
N THR A 55 32.43 38.90 27.32
CA THR A 55 33.79 39.20 26.84
C THR A 55 34.79 38.66 27.84
N SER A 56 35.55 37.63 27.46
CA SER A 56 36.82 37.32 28.10
C SER A 56 37.85 36.91 27.05
N ALA A 57 38.90 37.74 26.98
CA ALA A 57 40.15 37.44 26.31
C ALA A 57 40.84 36.25 26.99
N GLY A 58 41.53 35.41 26.20
CA GLY A 58 42.44 34.41 26.75
C GLY A 58 42.52 33.11 25.96
N THR A 59 43.41 33.11 24.97
CA THR A 59 44.33 32.01 24.58
C THR A 59 43.83 30.55 24.56
N GLY A 60 43.80 29.99 23.34
CA GLY A 60 44.24 28.61 23.10
C GLY A 60 43.17 27.52 23.20
N ALA A 61 42.27 27.43 22.23
CA ALA A 61 41.45 26.23 22.04
C ALA A 61 41.26 25.95 20.54
N GLY A 62 41.74 24.78 20.10
CA GLY A 62 41.57 24.27 18.75
C GLY A 62 40.09 24.13 18.40
N LYS A 63 39.61 25.00 17.52
CA LYS A 63 38.26 24.95 16.98
C LYS A 63 38.16 23.74 16.03
N ARG A 64 37.54 22.65 16.48
CA ARG A 64 36.99 21.65 15.55
C ARG A 64 35.81 22.30 14.84
N SER A 65 36.11 22.89 13.69
CA SER A 65 35.13 23.30 12.70
C SER A 65 34.40 22.05 12.20
N PHE A 66 33.11 21.96 12.49
CA PHE A 66 32.22 21.10 11.72
C PHE A 66 31.90 21.86 10.43
N SER A 67 32.64 21.52 9.37
CA SER A 67 32.31 21.89 8.01
C SER A 67 31.13 21.03 7.55
N CYS A 68 29.93 21.60 7.48
CA CYS A 68 28.89 21.04 6.62
C CYS A 68 29.33 21.23 5.17
N ARG A 69 30.01 20.23 4.61
CA ARG A 69 30.18 20.16 3.15
C ARG A 69 28.78 19.95 2.59
N SER A 70 28.18 21.00 2.03
CA SER A 70 27.12 20.83 1.04
C SER A 70 27.77 20.10 -0.13
N GLN A 71 27.64 18.78 -0.17
CA GLN A 71 27.88 18.02 -1.40
C GLN A 71 26.73 18.31 -2.36
N SER A 72 26.68 19.55 -2.85
CA SER A 72 26.08 19.83 -4.14
C SER A 72 27.25 19.82 -5.13
N ASP A 73 27.79 18.63 -5.40
CA ASP A 73 28.55 18.45 -6.62
C ASP A 73 27.57 18.72 -7.77
N PRO A 74 27.83 19.71 -8.66
CA PRO A 74 26.95 20.00 -9.78
C PRO A 74 27.01 18.93 -10.88
N SER A 75 27.79 17.86 -10.66
CA SER A 75 27.78 16.65 -11.44
C SER A 75 26.86 15.61 -10.81
N ASP A 76 25.56 15.90 -10.71
CA ASP A 76 24.58 14.85 -10.45
C ASP A 76 24.52 14.00 -11.73
N SER A 77 25.48 13.09 -11.88
CA SER A 77 25.65 12.18 -13.02
C SER A 77 24.59 11.07 -13.01
N ARG A 78 23.39 11.37 -12.51
CA ARG A 78 22.26 10.46 -12.51
C ARG A 78 21.83 10.28 -13.95
N SER A 79 21.79 9.03 -14.37
CA SER A 79 21.34 8.68 -15.72
C SER A 79 19.93 9.24 -15.94
N SER A 80 19.78 10.05 -16.99
CA SER A 80 18.48 10.56 -17.45
C SER A 80 17.71 9.54 -18.27
N LYS A 81 18.30 8.36 -18.51
CA LYS A 81 17.66 7.23 -19.22
C LYS A 81 16.42 6.79 -18.46
N VAL A 82 15.31 6.71 -19.18
CA VAL A 82 14.05 6.16 -18.66
C VAL A 82 14.08 4.65 -18.86
N GLN A 83 13.77 3.92 -17.79
CA GLN A 83 13.56 2.48 -17.82
C GLN A 83 12.12 2.19 -17.45
N GLU A 84 11.45 1.36 -18.26
CA GLU A 84 10.08 0.95 -17.99
C GLU A 84 10.07 -0.35 -17.18
N LEU A 85 9.24 -0.37 -16.13
CA LEU A 85 8.96 -1.55 -15.33
C LEU A 85 7.44 -1.74 -15.28
N TYR A 86 6.99 -2.93 -15.64
CA TYR A 86 5.57 -3.28 -15.66
C TYR A 86 5.25 -4.24 -14.53
N VAL A 87 4.16 -3.98 -13.80
CA VAL A 87 3.69 -4.88 -12.75
C VAL A 87 2.18 -4.95 -12.71
N TYR A 88 1.68 -6.09 -12.25
CA TYR A 88 0.29 -6.29 -11.89
C TYR A 88 0.12 -6.30 -10.38
N GLU A 89 -0.83 -5.51 -9.88
CA GLU A 89 -1.27 -5.57 -8.49
C GLU A 89 -2.63 -6.27 -8.43
N ILE A 90 -2.70 -7.34 -7.65
CA ILE A 90 -3.89 -8.19 -7.58
C ILE A 90 -4.29 -8.42 -6.12
N ASN A 91 -5.53 -8.04 -5.79
CA ASN A 91 -6.16 -8.42 -4.54
C ASN A 91 -6.81 -9.80 -4.67
N GLU A 92 -6.11 -10.82 -4.19
CA GLU A 92 -6.60 -12.20 -4.17
C GLU A 92 -7.55 -12.52 -3.01
N ARG A 93 -7.93 -11.50 -2.23
CA ARG A 93 -8.89 -11.59 -1.11
C ARG A 93 -8.43 -12.48 0.05
N ASP A 94 -7.14 -12.76 0.13
CA ASP A 94 -6.53 -13.64 1.13
C ASP A 94 -5.68 -12.89 2.19
N ARG A 95 -5.67 -11.55 2.15
CA ARG A 95 -4.87 -10.69 3.04
C ARG A 95 -5.66 -9.86 4.06
N GLY A 96 -6.99 -9.99 4.08
CA GLY A 96 -7.86 -9.09 4.86
C GLY A 96 -7.78 -7.63 4.40
N SER A 97 -7.36 -7.39 3.15
CA SER A 97 -7.18 -6.09 2.52
C SER A 97 -8.27 -5.82 1.47
N PRO A 98 -8.73 -4.56 1.32
CA PRO A 98 -8.38 -3.41 2.15
C PRO A 98 -9.13 -3.39 3.49
N ALA A 99 -8.62 -2.63 4.46
CA ALA A 99 -9.34 -2.30 5.69
C ALA A 99 -10.00 -0.93 5.55
N TYR A 100 -11.32 -0.89 5.37
CA TYR A 100 -12.04 0.38 5.24
C TYR A 100 -12.39 0.97 6.61
N LEU A 101 -11.73 2.07 6.99
CA LEU A 101 -11.95 2.78 8.25
C LEU A 101 -12.84 4.00 8.01
N ARG A 102 -14.13 3.87 8.32
CA ARG A 102 -15.14 4.94 8.14
C ARG A 102 -15.08 5.98 9.26
N LEU A 103 -13.97 6.71 9.32
CA LEU A 103 -13.69 7.71 10.35
C LEU A 103 -14.51 9.00 10.20
N SER A 104 -15.04 9.27 9.01
CA SER A 104 -15.92 10.42 8.75
C SER A 104 -17.26 10.34 9.48
N GLN A 105 -17.65 9.13 9.94
CA GLN A 105 -18.96 8.83 10.56
C GLN A 105 -20.16 9.20 9.68
N LYS A 106 -19.94 9.33 8.36
CA LYS A 106 -20.99 9.60 7.38
C LYS A 106 -21.43 8.31 6.69
N THR A 107 -22.65 8.31 6.18
CA THR A 107 -23.21 7.19 5.40
C THR A 107 -22.60 7.08 4.02
N VAL A 108 -22.21 8.23 3.44
CA VAL A 108 -21.51 8.35 2.16
C VAL A 108 -20.03 8.53 2.42
N ASN A 109 -19.21 7.84 1.60
CA ASN A 109 -17.77 7.99 1.56
C ASN A 109 -17.40 9.48 1.60
N SER A 110 -16.64 9.89 2.61
CA SER A 110 -16.36 11.30 2.88
C SER A 110 -14.91 11.55 3.30
N LEU A 111 -14.45 12.79 3.10
CA LEU A 111 -13.13 13.24 3.52
C LEU A 111 -12.79 12.75 4.95
N GLY A 112 -11.62 12.13 5.08
CA GLY A 112 -11.11 11.60 6.35
C GLY A 112 -11.32 10.10 6.55
N ASP A 113 -12.11 9.42 5.72
CA ASP A 113 -12.11 7.95 5.69
C ASP A 113 -10.73 7.45 5.23
N LEU A 114 -10.24 6.39 5.88
CA LEU A 114 -8.90 5.84 5.64
C LEU A 114 -9.01 4.41 5.15
N VAL A 115 -8.13 4.05 4.22
CA VAL A 115 -8.11 2.71 3.62
C VAL A 115 -6.67 2.18 3.60
N PRO A 116 -6.16 1.65 4.72
CA PRO A 116 -4.96 0.82 4.70
C PRO A 116 -5.17 -0.41 3.80
N PHE A 117 -4.15 -0.75 3.01
CA PHE A 117 -4.23 -1.88 2.09
C PHE A 117 -2.86 -2.56 1.88
N SER A 118 -2.93 -3.83 1.47
CA SER A 118 -1.80 -4.58 0.93
C SER A 118 -2.31 -5.64 -0.04
N ASN A 119 -1.83 -5.61 -1.28
CA ASN A 119 -2.18 -6.56 -2.33
C ASN A 119 -0.93 -7.29 -2.84
N LYS A 120 -1.10 -8.37 -3.60
CA LYS A 120 0.02 -9.10 -4.20
C LYS A 120 0.51 -8.38 -5.44
N VAL A 121 1.81 -8.43 -5.71
CA VAL A 121 2.45 -7.87 -6.91
C VAL A 121 3.05 -8.99 -7.74
N TYR A 122 2.81 -8.94 -9.05
CA TYR A 122 3.34 -9.85 -10.06
C TYR A 122 4.12 -9.07 -11.12
N THR A 123 5.07 -9.73 -11.77
CA THR A 123 5.79 -9.17 -12.93
C THR A 123 4.83 -8.88 -14.08
N GLY A 124 5.22 -7.99 -14.99
CA GLY A 124 4.39 -7.57 -16.13
C GLY A 124 3.97 -8.71 -17.06
N ASP A 125 4.74 -9.78 -17.12
CA ASP A 125 4.42 -10.98 -17.90
C ASP A 125 3.54 -11.99 -17.14
N LEU A 126 3.16 -11.69 -15.89
CA LEU A 126 2.32 -12.50 -15.00
C LEU A 126 2.92 -13.86 -14.59
N LYS A 127 4.21 -14.09 -14.85
CA LYS A 127 4.89 -15.37 -14.60
C LYS A 127 5.60 -15.48 -13.26
N LYS A 128 5.84 -14.36 -12.57
CA LYS A 128 6.50 -14.38 -11.26
C LYS A 128 5.74 -13.59 -10.21
N ARG A 129 5.61 -14.17 -9.02
CA ARG A 129 5.23 -13.44 -7.80
C ARG A 129 6.41 -12.55 -7.38
N ALA A 130 6.21 -11.24 -7.46
CA ALA A 130 7.24 -10.25 -7.19
C ALA A 130 7.25 -9.79 -5.73
N GLY A 131 6.07 -9.60 -5.14
CA GLY A 131 5.96 -9.26 -3.73
C GLY A 131 4.59 -8.71 -3.36
N ILE A 132 4.56 -7.53 -2.72
CA ILE A 132 3.32 -6.87 -2.25
C ILE A 132 3.35 -5.35 -2.46
N THR A 133 2.16 -4.76 -2.55
CA THR A 133 1.97 -3.35 -2.20
C THR A 133 1.67 -3.24 -0.70
N ALA A 134 2.07 -2.14 -0.08
CA ALA A 134 1.70 -1.82 1.29
C ALA A 134 1.61 -0.32 1.50
N GLY A 135 0.49 0.16 2.02
CA GLY A 135 0.32 1.56 2.37
C GLY A 135 -1.11 1.94 2.69
N ILE A 136 -1.46 3.19 2.40
CA ILE A 136 -2.73 3.78 2.78
C ILE A 136 -3.28 4.70 1.69
N CYS A 137 -4.60 4.63 1.49
CA CYS A 137 -5.36 5.61 0.75
C CYS A 137 -6.18 6.47 1.73
N ILE A 138 -6.12 7.79 1.56
CA ILE A 138 -6.90 8.78 2.30
C ILE A 138 -8.00 9.27 1.37
N LEU A 139 -9.26 9.07 1.75
CA LEU A 139 -10.37 9.54 0.94
C LEU A 139 -10.41 11.07 0.95
N ILE A 140 -10.38 11.68 -0.23
CA ILE A 140 -10.47 13.13 -0.42
C ILE A 140 -11.91 13.56 -0.65
N LYS A 141 -12.61 12.87 -1.56
CA LYS A 141 -14.03 13.12 -1.84
C LYS A 141 -14.65 11.95 -2.60
N ASN A 142 -15.95 11.74 -2.36
CA ASN A 142 -16.81 10.97 -3.23
C ASN A 142 -17.24 11.84 -4.42
N GLU A 143 -17.29 11.24 -5.62
CA GLU A 143 -17.73 11.89 -6.85
C GLU A 143 -18.91 11.09 -7.46
N PRO A 144 -20.16 11.39 -7.05
CA PRO A 144 -21.35 10.67 -7.52
C PRO A 144 -21.51 10.67 -9.04
N GLU A 145 -21.19 11.80 -9.68
CA GLU A 145 -21.25 12.01 -11.14
C GLU A 145 -20.38 10.99 -11.90
N LYS A 146 -19.27 10.54 -11.29
CA LYS A 146 -18.35 9.55 -11.86
C LYS A 146 -18.50 8.15 -11.27
N GLN A 147 -19.48 7.96 -10.37
CA GLN A 147 -19.72 6.71 -9.64
C GLN A 147 -18.47 6.18 -8.94
N GLY A 148 -17.67 7.07 -8.33
CA GLY A 148 -16.45 6.65 -7.68
C GLY A 148 -15.89 7.68 -6.72
N ASP A 149 -14.66 7.43 -6.30
CA ASP A 149 -14.00 8.17 -5.23
C ASP A 149 -12.62 8.66 -5.69
N ARG A 150 -12.21 9.79 -5.13
CA ARG A 150 -10.84 10.31 -5.23
C ARG A 150 -10.12 10.09 -3.91
N TYR A 151 -8.98 9.41 -3.98
CA TYR A 151 -8.07 9.20 -2.86
C TYR A 151 -6.73 9.91 -3.11
N GLU A 152 -6.05 10.28 -2.02
CA GLU A 152 -4.61 10.50 -1.99
C GLU A 152 -3.98 9.21 -1.46
N ALA A 153 -3.08 8.60 -2.23
CA ALA A 153 -2.45 7.33 -1.92
C ALA A 153 -0.97 7.52 -1.59
N ILE A 154 -0.51 6.85 -0.53
CA ILE A 154 0.90 6.80 -0.12
C ILE A 154 1.22 5.34 0.19
N TYR A 155 2.06 4.71 -0.62
CA TYR A 155 2.34 3.28 -0.50
C TYR A 155 3.67 2.91 -1.17
N SER A 156 4.10 1.68 -0.94
CA SER A 156 5.32 1.12 -1.54
C SER A 156 5.04 -0.21 -2.23
N PHE A 157 5.84 -0.50 -3.25
CA PHE A 157 5.92 -1.79 -3.93
C PHE A 157 7.17 -2.50 -3.44
N HIS A 158 7.02 -3.66 -2.84
CA HIS A 158 8.12 -4.48 -2.32
C HIS A 158 8.42 -5.62 -3.29
N PHE A 159 9.70 -5.77 -3.66
CA PHE A 159 10.19 -6.71 -4.67
C PHE A 159 11.15 -7.76 -4.08
N GLY A 160 10.94 -8.17 -2.83
CA GLY A 160 11.83 -9.09 -2.13
C GLY A 160 13.23 -8.50 -1.95
N ASP A 161 14.27 -9.27 -2.26
CA ASP A 161 15.67 -8.85 -2.10
C ASP A 161 16.07 -7.66 -3.00
N TYR A 162 15.28 -7.36 -4.04
CA TYR A 162 15.55 -6.19 -4.89
C TYR A 162 15.30 -4.86 -4.19
N GLY A 163 14.51 -4.84 -3.11
CA GLY A 163 14.16 -3.63 -2.38
C GLY A 163 12.73 -3.17 -2.69
N GLN A 164 12.50 -1.86 -2.60
CA GLN A 164 11.16 -1.29 -2.77
C GLN A 164 11.16 0.01 -3.56
N ILE A 165 10.01 0.35 -4.14
CA ILE A 165 9.72 1.65 -4.76
C ILE A 165 8.57 2.31 -3.99
N ALA A 166 8.77 3.53 -3.50
CA ALA A 166 7.74 4.31 -2.84
C ALA A 166 7.04 5.25 -3.84
N VAL A 167 5.72 5.37 -3.70
CA VAL A 167 4.91 6.23 -4.55
C VAL A 167 3.94 7.08 -3.73
N GLN A 168 3.59 8.24 -4.29
CA GLN A 168 2.59 9.13 -3.72
C GLN A 168 1.80 9.83 -4.82
N GLY A 169 0.49 9.95 -4.66
CA GLY A 169 -0.34 10.76 -5.54
C GLY A 169 -1.81 10.36 -5.59
N ALA A 170 -2.52 10.84 -6.61
CA ALA A 170 -3.94 10.60 -6.76
C ALA A 170 -4.24 9.16 -7.17
N TYR A 171 -5.19 8.54 -6.48
CA TYR A 171 -5.83 7.28 -6.90
C TYR A 171 -7.31 7.54 -7.15
N LEU A 172 -7.75 7.38 -8.40
CA LEU A 172 -9.13 7.60 -8.83
C LEU A 172 -9.75 6.26 -9.20
N THR A 173 -10.92 5.95 -8.65
CA THR A 173 -11.56 4.64 -8.87
C THR A 173 -12.26 4.50 -10.22
N TYR A 174 -12.15 5.51 -11.08
CA TYR A 174 -12.94 5.66 -12.31
C TYR A 174 -12.11 6.03 -13.54
N GLU A 175 -10.83 6.37 -13.39
CA GLU A 175 -9.93 6.72 -14.50
C GLU A 175 -8.46 6.47 -14.15
N ASP A 176 -7.62 6.34 -15.18
CA ASP A 176 -6.17 6.21 -15.03
C ASP A 176 -5.55 7.43 -14.36
N THR A 177 -4.47 7.22 -13.62
CA THR A 177 -3.74 8.29 -12.92
C THR A 177 -2.24 8.15 -13.07
N TYR A 178 -1.52 9.20 -12.72
CA TYR A 178 -0.07 9.16 -12.54
C TYR A 178 0.26 9.52 -11.09
N LEU A 179 1.08 8.69 -10.46
CA LEU A 179 1.64 8.93 -9.14
C LEU A 179 3.12 9.27 -9.27
N ALA A 180 3.63 10.07 -8.34
CA ALA A 180 5.05 10.35 -8.25
C ALA A 180 5.79 9.14 -7.67
N VAL A 181 6.92 8.78 -8.28
CA VAL A 181 7.89 7.88 -7.67
C VAL A 181 8.78 8.72 -6.75
N THR A 182 8.64 8.52 -5.44
CA THR A 182 9.25 9.39 -4.41
C THR A 182 10.61 8.90 -3.93
N GLY A 183 10.98 7.67 -4.27
CA GLY A 183 12.25 7.06 -3.91
C GLY A 183 12.18 5.54 -3.92
N GLY A 184 13.28 4.91 -3.52
CA GLY A 184 13.38 3.46 -3.43
C GLY A 184 14.58 3.00 -2.61
N SER A 185 14.69 1.69 -2.43
CA SER A 185 15.80 1.02 -1.73
C SER A 185 16.34 -0.15 -2.56
N GLY A 186 17.47 -0.71 -2.15
CA GLY A 186 18.09 -1.83 -2.87
C GLY A 186 18.52 -1.39 -4.27
N ILE A 187 18.13 -2.13 -5.31
CA ILE A 187 18.45 -1.75 -6.70
C ILE A 187 17.74 -0.47 -7.14
N PHE A 188 16.73 -0.03 -6.38
CA PHE A 188 15.95 1.18 -6.64
C PHE A 188 16.44 2.39 -5.82
N GLU A 189 17.59 2.31 -5.16
CA GLU A 189 18.16 3.44 -4.42
C GLU A 189 18.36 4.66 -5.35
N GLY A 190 17.83 5.81 -4.94
CA GLY A 190 17.92 7.06 -5.71
C GLY A 190 16.93 7.17 -6.89
N VAL A 191 16.03 6.19 -7.06
CA VAL A 191 15.03 6.22 -8.15
C VAL A 191 14.09 7.41 -8.03
N TYR A 192 13.75 7.99 -9.18
CA TYR A 192 12.73 9.03 -9.30
C TYR A 192 11.97 8.88 -10.62
N GLY A 193 10.83 9.55 -10.74
CA GLY A 193 10.01 9.53 -11.95
C GLY A 193 8.52 9.53 -11.62
N GLN A 194 7.75 8.82 -12.43
CA GLN A 194 6.30 8.67 -12.25
C GLN A 194 5.88 7.26 -12.60
N VAL A 195 4.73 6.84 -12.10
CA VAL A 195 4.09 5.58 -12.45
C VAL A 195 2.69 5.85 -12.95
N LYS A 196 2.36 5.28 -14.12
CA LYS A 196 0.99 5.23 -14.60
C LYS A 196 0.26 4.11 -13.87
N LEU A 197 -0.85 4.44 -13.20
CA LEU A 197 -1.81 3.48 -12.67
C LEU A 197 -2.93 3.32 -13.68
N HIS A 198 -3.18 2.08 -14.09
CA HIS A 198 -4.31 1.68 -14.92
C HIS A 198 -5.20 0.70 -14.16
N GLN A 199 -6.47 1.05 -14.04
CA GLN A 199 -7.43 0.21 -13.33
C GLN A 199 -8.10 -0.76 -14.31
N ILE A 200 -7.88 -2.07 -14.11
CA ILE A 200 -8.49 -3.10 -14.96
C ILE A 200 -9.86 -3.49 -14.41
N ILE A 201 -9.90 -3.90 -13.15
CA ILE A 201 -11.12 -4.29 -12.43
C ILE A 201 -11.03 -3.69 -11.04
N PHE A 202 -11.83 -2.66 -10.76
CA PHE A 202 -11.91 -2.11 -9.40
C PHE A 202 -12.55 -3.10 -8.42
N PRO A 203 -12.04 -3.27 -7.18
CA PRO A 203 -10.72 -2.87 -6.66
C PRO A 203 -9.67 -4.01 -6.72
N PHE A 204 -9.84 -4.98 -7.64
CA PHE A 204 -9.15 -6.28 -7.60
C PHE A 204 -7.91 -6.39 -8.49
N LYS A 205 -7.88 -5.72 -9.65
CA LYS A 205 -6.79 -5.83 -10.63
C LYS A 205 -6.37 -4.46 -11.13
N LEU A 206 -5.11 -4.12 -10.90
CA LEU A 206 -4.49 -2.89 -11.36
C LEU A 206 -3.21 -3.23 -12.13
N PHE A 207 -2.88 -2.42 -13.12
CA PHE A 207 -1.65 -2.52 -13.90
C PHE A 207 -0.87 -1.22 -13.78
N TYR A 208 0.43 -1.34 -13.58
CA TYR A 208 1.31 -0.20 -13.43
C TYR A 208 2.40 -0.20 -14.50
N THR A 209 2.68 0.99 -15.02
CA THR A 209 3.85 1.25 -15.85
C THR A 209 4.69 2.31 -15.17
N PHE A 210 5.81 1.88 -14.60
CA PHE A 210 6.78 2.76 -13.98
C PHE A 210 7.70 3.34 -15.04
N TYR A 211 7.96 4.64 -14.96
CA TYR A 211 8.94 5.34 -15.78
C TYR A 211 10.09 5.79 -14.88
N LEU A 212 11.04 4.88 -14.64
CA LEU A 212 12.09 5.01 -13.65
C LEU A 212 13.32 5.71 -14.24
N LYS A 213 13.90 6.63 -13.47
CA LYS A 213 15.15 7.36 -13.78
C LYS A 213 16.09 7.31 -12.59
N GLY A 214 17.37 7.61 -12.82
CA GLY A 214 18.36 7.76 -11.76
C GLY A 214 18.96 6.48 -11.20
N ILE A 215 18.62 5.31 -11.78
CA ILE A 215 19.11 4.00 -11.34
C ILE A 215 19.90 3.29 -12.45
N PRO A 216 20.78 2.31 -12.09
CA PRO A 216 21.41 1.40 -13.05
C PRO A 216 20.39 0.58 -13.84
N ASP A 217 20.85 -0.12 -14.88
CA ASP A 217 19.98 -0.98 -15.68
C ASP A 217 19.30 -2.06 -14.82
N LEU A 218 17.99 -2.22 -14.99
CA LEU A 218 17.20 -3.19 -14.24
C LEU A 218 17.64 -4.63 -14.56
N PRO A 219 17.58 -5.55 -13.59
CA PRO A 219 17.80 -6.97 -13.82
C PRO A 219 16.89 -7.51 -14.94
N ALA A 220 17.43 -8.37 -15.80
CA ALA A 220 16.71 -8.89 -16.96
C ALA A 220 15.38 -9.57 -16.63
N GLU A 221 15.24 -10.18 -15.44
CA GLU A 221 13.98 -10.80 -15.02
C GLU A 221 12.85 -9.82 -14.64
N LEU A 222 13.18 -8.54 -14.45
CA LEU A 222 12.21 -7.46 -14.26
C LEU A 222 11.88 -6.74 -15.57
N VAL A 223 12.75 -6.87 -16.58
CA VAL A 223 12.59 -6.27 -17.92
C VAL A 223 11.92 -7.29 -18.84
N VAL A 224 10.61 -7.46 -18.64
CA VAL A 224 9.79 -8.42 -19.38
C VAL A 224 8.85 -7.71 -20.35
N GLU A 225 8.46 -8.41 -21.41
CA GLU A 225 7.35 -7.98 -22.26
C GLU A 225 6.03 -8.15 -21.50
N PRO A 226 5.27 -7.07 -21.25
CA PRO A 226 4.06 -7.18 -20.43
C PRO A 226 2.93 -7.87 -21.19
N VAL A 227 2.16 -8.70 -20.50
CA VAL A 227 0.85 -9.11 -20.98
C VAL A 227 -0.05 -7.89 -21.02
N ALA A 228 -0.79 -7.69 -22.12
CA ALA A 228 -1.69 -6.56 -22.27
C ALA A 228 -2.81 -6.60 -21.20
N PRO A 229 -3.09 -5.48 -20.50
CA PRO A 229 -4.10 -5.46 -19.44
C PRO A 229 -5.50 -5.70 -20.01
N SER A 230 -6.18 -6.72 -19.47
CA SER A 230 -7.58 -7.04 -19.78
C SER A 230 -8.25 -7.65 -18.56
N THR A 231 -9.58 -7.73 -18.55
CA THR A 231 -10.33 -8.31 -17.43
C THR A 231 -10.02 -9.80 -17.19
N GLU A 232 -9.57 -10.49 -18.23
CA GLU A 232 -9.33 -11.94 -18.26
C GLU A 232 -7.91 -12.32 -17.83
N VAL A 233 -6.98 -11.37 -17.71
CA VAL A 233 -5.60 -11.67 -17.34
C VAL A 233 -5.51 -12.23 -15.91
N GLU A 234 -4.72 -13.27 -15.74
CA GLU A 234 -4.46 -13.92 -14.45
C GLU A 234 -2.97 -14.26 -14.35
N PRO A 235 -2.38 -14.26 -13.13
CA PRO A 235 -1.04 -14.81 -12.91
C PRO A 235 -1.02 -16.29 -13.30
N THR A 236 0.14 -16.78 -13.73
CA THR A 236 0.28 -18.22 -14.02
C THR A 236 0.04 -19.04 -12.75
N ALA A 237 -0.34 -20.31 -12.94
CA ALA A 237 -0.63 -21.20 -11.82
C ALA A 237 0.60 -21.35 -10.90
N GLU A 238 1.80 -21.42 -11.49
CA GLU A 238 3.07 -21.53 -10.78
C GLU A 238 3.38 -20.27 -9.98
N ALA A 239 3.14 -19.08 -10.56
CA ALA A 239 3.34 -17.80 -9.86
C ALA A 239 2.39 -17.67 -8.67
N LYS A 240 1.13 -18.05 -8.86
CA LYS A 240 0.10 -18.01 -7.82
C LYS A 240 0.37 -19.00 -6.70
N ALA A 241 0.86 -20.20 -7.04
CA ALA A 241 1.28 -21.22 -6.09
C ALA A 241 2.65 -20.92 -5.45
N CYS A 242 3.36 -19.88 -5.91
CA CYS A 242 4.70 -19.51 -5.45
C CYS A 242 5.73 -20.64 -5.63
N GLU A 243 5.63 -21.38 -6.74
CA GLU A 243 6.53 -22.49 -7.05
C GLU A 243 7.98 -22.01 -7.27
N PRO A 244 8.99 -22.88 -7.05
CA PRO A 244 10.38 -22.55 -7.32
C PRO A 244 10.60 -22.06 -8.77
N GLY A 245 11.21 -20.89 -8.93
CA GLY A 245 11.45 -20.25 -10.23
C GLY A 245 10.30 -19.35 -10.73
N ALA A 246 9.12 -19.43 -10.12
CA ALA A 246 7.97 -18.56 -10.39
C ALA A 246 7.80 -17.44 -9.34
N THR A 247 8.88 -17.10 -8.63
CA THR A 247 8.95 -16.04 -7.63
C THR A 247 10.24 -15.24 -7.81
N LEU A 248 10.24 -13.99 -7.34
CA LEU A 248 11.49 -13.24 -7.16
C LEU A 248 12.22 -13.71 -5.89
N PRO A 249 13.55 -13.52 -5.79
CA PRO A 249 14.32 -13.88 -4.61
C PRO A 249 13.74 -13.26 -3.34
N ASN A 250 13.42 -14.12 -2.36
CA ASN A 250 12.78 -13.75 -1.09
C ASN A 250 11.61 -12.78 -1.26
N PHE A 251 10.73 -13.04 -2.24
CA PHE A 251 9.56 -12.20 -2.53
C PHE A 251 8.81 -11.81 -1.23
N SER A 252 8.42 -10.54 -1.15
CA SER A 252 7.69 -10.04 0.02
C SER A 252 6.28 -10.62 0.06
N ASN A 253 5.83 -11.08 1.23
CA ASN A 253 4.52 -11.69 1.41
C ASN A 253 3.79 -11.10 2.62
#